data_AF-A0A094PNC8-F1
#
_entry.id   AF-A0A094PNC8-F1
#
_cell.length_a   1.000
_cell.length_b   1.000
_cell.length_c   1.000
_cell.angle_alpha   90.00
_cell.angle_beta   90.00
_cell.angle_gamma   90.00
#
_symmetry.space_group_name_H-M   'P 1'
#
loop_
_entity.id
_entity.type
_entity.pdbx_description
1 polymer ?
#
loop_
_entity_poly.entity_id
_entity_poly.type
_entity_poly.pdbx_seq_one_letter_code
_entity_poly.pdbx_strand_id
1 'polypeptide(L)' 'HSRTVEPRGEYALVIAPVTAESVDVTDDDIRTELASRTSAGISKRSAVDEVTAALGVSRKRVYAISVTV' A
#
# COMPACT_ATOMS: atom_id res chain seq x y z
N HIS A 1 22.15 32.41 16.23
CA HIS A 1 21.35 33.49 15.61
C HIS A 1 21.32 33.21 14.11
N SER A 2 20.24 32.60 13.59
CA SER A 2 20.11 32.26 12.15
C SER A 2 19.29 33.34 11.46
N ARG A 3 19.86 34.02 10.46
CA ARG A 3 19.14 34.95 9.59
C ARG A 3 18.41 34.16 8.51
N THR A 4 17.08 34.25 8.49
CA THR A 4 16.26 33.79 7.38
C THR A 4 16.44 34.77 6.22
N VAL A 5 17.19 34.36 5.20
CA VAL A 5 17.35 35.12 3.96
C VAL A 5 16.30 34.63 2.98
N GLU A 6 15.51 35.56 2.43
CA GLU A 6 14.49 35.24 1.43
C GLU A 6 15.18 34.90 0.09
N PRO A 7 14.93 33.72 -0.48
CA PRO A 7 15.66 33.27 -1.67
C PRO A 7 15.31 34.12 -2.88
N ARG A 8 16.32 34.63 -3.59
CA ARG A 8 16.15 35.43 -4.81
C ARG A 8 16.55 34.58 -6.03
N GLY A 9 15.56 34.00 -6.71
CA GLY A 9 15.75 33.23 -7.94
C GLY A 9 14.60 32.25 -8.23
N GLU A 10 14.53 31.76 -9.46
CA GLU A 10 13.59 30.69 -9.85
C GLU A 10 14.12 29.32 -9.43
N TYR A 11 13.27 28.47 -8.87
CA TYR A 11 13.58 27.08 -8.53
C TYR A 11 12.98 26.15 -9.57
N ALA A 12 13.82 25.32 -10.19
CA ALA A 12 13.38 24.19 -11.01
C ALA A 12 13.52 22.89 -10.20
N LEU A 13 12.40 22.33 -9.75
CA LEU A 13 12.36 20.99 -9.16
C LEU A 13 12.18 19.96 -10.28
N VAL A 14 13.23 19.20 -10.58
CA VAL A 14 13.16 18.10 -11.54
C VAL A 14 12.77 16.83 -10.79
N ILE A 15 11.54 16.37 -11.00
CA ILE A 15 11.08 15.07 -10.51
C ILE A 15 11.38 14.05 -11.61
N ALA A 16 12.33 13.15 -11.36
CA ALA A 16 12.61 12.05 -12.26
C ALA A 16 11.39 11.10 -12.32
N PRO A 17 11.14 10.42 -13.46
CA PRO A 17 10.11 9.40 -13.52
C PRO A 17 10.42 8.32 -12.50
N VAL A 18 9.38 7.88 -11.78
CA VAL A 18 9.51 6.75 -10.86
C VAL A 18 9.88 5.51 -11.67
N THR A 19 11.06 4.95 -11.43
CA THR A 19 11.32 3.55 -11.75
C THR A 19 10.50 2.77 -10.75
N ALA A 20 9.30 2.37 -11.12
CA ALA A 20 8.48 1.50 -10.30
C ALA A 20 9.20 0.17 -10.18
N GLU A 21 10.03 0.01 -9.15
CA GLU A 21 10.36 -1.32 -8.67
C GLU A 21 9.04 -1.94 -8.23
N SER A 22 8.55 -2.88 -9.03
CA SER A 22 7.40 -3.68 -8.67
C SER A 22 7.81 -4.51 -7.46
N VAL A 23 7.46 -4.04 -6.27
CA VAL A 23 7.56 -4.84 -5.06
C VAL A 23 6.53 -5.95 -5.19
N ASP A 24 7.00 -7.19 -5.35
CA ASP A 24 6.12 -8.35 -5.40
C ASP A 24 5.37 -8.47 -4.07
N VAL A 25 4.04 -8.38 -4.13
CA VAL A 25 3.19 -8.60 -2.96
C VAL A 25 3.30 -10.06 -2.54
N THR A 26 3.85 -10.29 -1.36
CA THR A 26 4.03 -11.62 -0.77
C THR A 26 2.73 -12.12 -0.13
N ASP A 27 2.66 -13.41 0.17
CA ASP A 27 1.52 -13.98 0.89
C ASP A 27 1.44 -13.46 2.34
N ASP A 28 2.56 -13.08 2.95
CA ASP A 28 2.60 -12.48 4.28
C ASP A 28 2.04 -11.06 4.32
N ASP A 29 2.25 -10.28 3.25
CA ASP A 29 1.61 -8.97 3.09
C ASP A 29 0.08 -9.11 3.05
N ILE A 30 -0.41 -10.09 2.27
CA ILE A 30 -1.84 -10.40 2.17
C ILE A 30 -2.40 -10.85 3.53
N ARG A 31 -1.67 -11.71 4.25
CA ARG A 31 -2.07 -12.20 5.58
C ARG A 31 -2.17 -11.06 6.59
N THR A 32 -1.17 -10.17 6.60
CA THR A 32 -1.11 -9.01 7.50
C THR A 32 -2.29 -8.07 7.26
N GLU A 33 -2.58 -7.74 6.00
CA GLU A 33 -3.68 -6.85 5.64
C GLU A 33 -5.07 -7.46 5.88
N LEU A 34 -5.22 -8.79 5.71
CA LEU A 34 -6.44 -9.51 6.08
C LEU A 34 -6.67 -9.51 7.59
N ALA A 35 -5.63 -9.77 8.38
CA ALA A 35 -5.71 -9.75 9.84
C ALA A 35 -6.07 -8.36 10.36
N SER A 36 -5.44 -7.31 9.81
CA SER A 36 -5.74 -5.91 10.13
C SER A 36 -7.22 -5.58 9.94
N ARG A 37 -7.80 -5.87 8.76
CA ARG A 37 -9.23 -5.59 8.48
C ARG A 37 -10.19 -6.44 9.29
N THR A 38 -9.87 -7.72 9.48
CA THR A 38 -10.72 -8.61 10.28
C THR A 38 -10.71 -8.17 11.75
N SER A 39 -9.58 -7.70 12.26
CA SER A 39 -9.47 -7.13 13.62
C SER A 39 -10.25 -5.81 13.77
N ALA A 40 -10.43 -5.07 12.68
CA ALA A 40 -11.30 -3.90 12.61
C ALA A 40 -12.81 -4.26 12.53
N GLY A 41 -13.17 -5.55 12.56
CA GLY A 41 -14.55 -6.02 12.54
C GLY A 41 -15.18 -6.11 11.15
N ILE A 42 -14.38 -5.93 10.08
CA ILE A 42 -14.85 -6.08 8.70
C ILE A 42 -15.12 -7.56 8.42
N SER A 43 -16.22 -7.85 7.69
CA SER A 43 -16.57 -9.22 7.31
C SER A 43 -15.46 -9.85 6.44
N LYS A 44 -15.24 -11.17 6.55
CA LYS A 44 -14.21 -11.87 5.74
C LYS A 44 -14.35 -11.58 4.24
N ARG A 45 -15.59 -11.52 3.73
CA ARG A 45 -15.85 -11.22 2.32
C ARG A 45 -15.41 -9.80 1.97
N SER A 46 -15.81 -8.81 2.78
CA SER A 46 -15.42 -7.41 2.56
C SER A 46 -13.91 -7.22 2.69
N ALA A 47 -13.26 -7.90 3.64
CA ALA A 47 -11.81 -7.86 3.81
C ALA A 47 -11.08 -8.39 2.57
N VAL A 48 -11.55 -9.48 1.96
CA VAL A 48 -10.97 -10.00 0.69
C VAL A 48 -11.06 -8.96 -0.43
N ASP A 49 -12.19 -8.26 -0.54
CA ASP A 49 -12.45 -7.28 -1.60
C ASP A 49 -11.54 -6.06 -1.44
N GLU A 50 -11.45 -5.55 -0.22
CA GLU A 50 -10.60 -4.40 0.10
C GLU A 50 -9.11 -4.72 -0.05
N VAL A 51 -8.65 -5.91 0.38
CA VAL A 51 -7.25 -6.33 0.22
C VAL A 51 -6.90 -6.52 -1.26
N THR A 52 -7.82 -7.09 -2.05
CA THR A 52 -7.67 -7.21 -3.52
C THR A 52 -7.50 -5.84 -4.15
N ALA A 53 -8.33 -4.86 -3.77
CA ALA A 53 -8.28 -3.51 -4.28
C ALA A 53 -7.02 -2.75 -3.83
N ALA A 54 -6.60 -2.93 -2.57
CA ALA A 54 -5.46 -2.23 -1.99
C ALA A 54 -4.11 -2.73 -2.53
N LEU A 55 -3.96 -4.05 -2.69
CA LEU A 55 -2.70 -4.68 -3.09
C LEU A 55 -2.63 -4.97 -4.60
N GLY A 56 -3.73 -4.80 -5.34
CA GLY A 56 -3.80 -5.07 -6.79
C GLY A 56 -3.60 -6.55 -7.16
N VAL A 57 -3.72 -7.46 -6.19
CA VAL A 57 -3.53 -8.90 -6.39
C VAL A 57 -4.82 -9.60 -6.81
N SER A 58 -4.71 -10.84 -7.31
CA SER A 58 -5.90 -11.60 -7.70
C SER A 58 -6.78 -11.95 -6.49
N ARG A 59 -8.10 -11.72 -6.63
CA ARG A 59 -9.09 -12.08 -5.61
C ARG A 59 -9.05 -13.55 -5.21
N LYS A 60 -8.78 -14.45 -6.16
CA LYS A 60 -8.66 -15.89 -5.92
C LYS A 60 -7.51 -16.21 -4.96
N ARG A 61 -6.36 -15.53 -5.11
CA ARG A 61 -5.20 -15.68 -4.21
C ARG A 61 -5.53 -15.20 -2.81
N VAL A 62 -6.10 -14.01 -2.68
CA VAL A 62 -6.51 -13.45 -1.37
C VAL A 62 -7.51 -14.35 -0.67
N TYR A 63 -8.50 -14.87 -1.39
CA TYR A 63 -9.49 -15.79 -0.83
C TYR A 63 -8.86 -17.10 -0.34
N ALA A 64 -7.95 -17.69 -1.12
CA ALA A 64 -7.24 -18.91 -0.72
C ALA A 64 -6.42 -18.71 0.57
N ILE A 65 -5.79 -17.54 0.73
CA ILE A 65 -5.08 -17.21 1.97
C ILE A 65 -6.08 -16.98 3.12
N SER A 66 -7.19 -16.29 2.87
CA SER A 66 -8.21 -15.95 3.89
C SER A 66 -8.88 -17.14 4.59
N VAL A 67 -8.87 -18.32 3.95
CA VAL A 67 -9.41 -19.55 4.53
C VAL A 67 -8.37 -20.32 5.36
N THR A 68 -7.10 -19.91 5.31
CA THR A 68 -5.99 -20.52 6.06
C THR A 68 -5.54 -19.69 7.27
N VAL A 69 -6.07 -18.47 7.43
CA VAL A 69 -5.78 -17.52 8.51
C VAL A 69 -6.90 -17.43 9.54
#